data_AF-A0A2Z6BGN3-F1
#
_entry.id   AF-A0A2Z6BGN3-F1
#
_cell.length_a   1.000
_cell.length_b   1.000
_cell.length_c   1.000
_cell.angle_alpha   90.00
_cell.angle_beta   90.00
_cell.angle_gamma   90.00
#
_symmetry.space_group_name_H-M   'P 1'
#
loop_
_entity.id
_entity.type
_entity.pdbx_description
1 polymer ?
#
loop_
_entity_poly.entity_id
_entity_poly.type
_entity_poly.pdbx_seq_one_letter_code
_entity_poly.pdbx_strand_id
1 'polypeptide(L)' 'MNSLDKKKYVQNKVKRTFVRANVTIPKIVLNKLANELYSQFEKLSDKQQEKLIFSEDLVIELWNKHMDKMNTELLEEI' A
#
# COMPACT_ATOMS: atom_id res chain seq x y z
N MET A 1 -10.71 -12.59 7.70
CA MET A 1 -11.34 -11.52 6.89
C MET A 1 -11.53 -12.01 5.47
N ASN A 2 -12.68 -11.75 4.86
CA ASN A 2 -12.85 -11.99 3.42
C ASN A 2 -12.01 -10.98 2.61
N SER A 3 -11.87 -11.23 1.30
CA SER A 3 -11.07 -10.38 0.41
C SER A 3 -11.53 -8.91 0.39
N LEU A 4 -12.85 -8.67 0.38
CA LEU A 4 -13.40 -7.32 0.36
C LEU A 4 -13.07 -6.53 1.64
N ASP A 5 -13.11 -7.20 2.79
CA ASP A 5 -12.75 -6.60 4.08
C ASP A 5 -11.26 -6.27 4.11
N LYS A 6 -10.40 -7.19 3.63
CA LYS A 6 -8.93 -6.96 3.55
C LYS A 6 -8.64 -5.71 2.72
N LYS A 7 -9.24 -5.61 1.54
CA LYS A 7 -9.12 -4.46 0.64
C LYS A 7 -9.50 -3.15 1.32
N LYS A 8 -10.72 -3.08 1.89
CA LYS A 8 -11.20 -1.88 2.56
C LYS A 8 -10.30 -1.49 3.72
N TYR A 9 -9.85 -2.45 4.51
CA TYR A 9 -8.99 -2.21 5.66
C TYR A 9 -7.64 -1.60 5.24
N VAL A 10 -6.92 -2.25 4.32
CA VAL A 10 -5.60 -1.80 3.87
C VAL A 10 -5.69 -0.41 3.24
N GLN A 11 -6.65 -0.19 2.34
CA GLN A 11 -6.85 1.11 1.70
C GLN A 11 -7.16 2.22 2.71
N ASN A 12 -8.00 1.95 3.70
CA ASN A 12 -8.32 2.93 4.74
C ASN A 12 -7.12 3.23 5.64
N LYS A 13 -6.31 2.22 5.98
CA LYS A 13 -5.09 2.40 6.77
C LYS A 13 -4.08 3.28 6.04
N VAL A 14 -3.84 3.02 4.75
CA VAL A 14 -3.01 3.88 3.88
C VAL A 14 -3.51 5.32 3.88
N LYS A 15 -4.79 5.53 3.55
CA LYS A 15 -5.39 6.88 3.48
C LYS A 15 -5.22 7.64 4.80
N ARG A 16 -5.49 6.99 5.92
CA ARG A 16 -5.36 7.58 7.26
C ARG A 16 -3.91 7.94 7.59
N THR A 17 -2.93 7.12 7.21
CA THR A 17 -1.52 7.43 7.45
C THR A 17 -1.10 8.72 6.76
N PHE A 18 -1.42 8.90 5.48
CA PHE A 18 -1.07 10.12 4.73
C PHE A 18 -1.85 11.36 5.21
N VAL A 19 -3.13 11.20 5.53
CA VAL A 19 -3.94 12.31 6.08
C VAL A 19 -3.39 12.76 7.45
N ARG A 20 -2.99 11.83 8.31
CA ARG A 20 -2.41 12.14 9.63
C ARG A 20 -1.03 12.78 9.55
N ALA A 21 -0.25 12.44 8.51
CA ALA A 21 1.04 13.06 8.24
C ALA A 21 0.92 14.51 7.71
N ASN A 22 -0.29 15.09 7.64
CA ASN A 22 -0.56 16.44 7.13
C ASN A 22 0.02 16.70 5.73
N VAL A 23 0.14 15.66 4.91
CA VAL A 23 0.63 15.81 3.55
C VAL A 23 -0.51 16.38 2.70
N THR A 24 -0.26 17.51 2.03
CA THR A 24 -1.23 18.11 1.09
C THR A 24 -1.25 17.30 -0.21
N ILE A 25 -1.96 16.17 -0.19
CA ILE A 25 -2.12 15.27 -1.35
C ILE A 25 -3.54 15.41 -1.89
N PRO A 26 -3.73 15.68 -3.19
CA PRO A 26 -5.05 15.65 -3.81
C PRO A 26 -5.75 14.30 -3.59
N LYS A 27 -7.05 14.32 -3.28
CA LYS A 27 -7.84 13.10 -2.98
C LYS A 27 -7.73 12.04 -4.08
N ILE A 28 -7.65 12.46 -5.35
CA ILE A 28 -7.50 11.54 -6.49
C ILE A 28 -6.16 10.79 -6.45
N VAL A 29 -5.07 11.48 -6.11
CA VAL A 29 -3.73 10.91 -5.98
C VAL A 29 -3.69 9.94 -4.81
N LEU A 30 -4.26 10.35 -3.66
CA LEU A 30 -4.33 9.50 -2.47
C LEU A 30 -5.13 8.19 -2.72
N ASN A 31 -6.21 8.28 -3.48
CA ASN A 31 -7.00 7.10 -3.85
C ASN A 31 -6.22 6.16 -4.79
N LYS A 32 -5.48 6.70 -5.77
CA LYS A 32 -4.63 5.91 -6.65
C LYS A 32 -3.53 5.20 -5.87
N LEU A 33 -2.82 5.94 -5.01
CA LEU A 33 -1.78 5.37 -4.16
C LEU A 33 -2.31 4.27 -3.25
N ALA A 34 -3.48 4.46 -2.63
CA ALA A 34 -4.10 3.41 -1.81
C ALA A 34 -4.43 2.13 -2.60
N ASN A 35 -4.79 2.25 -3.88
CA ASN A 35 -4.99 1.10 -4.75
C ASN A 35 -3.67 0.42 -5.11
N GLU A 36 -2.63 1.18 -5.42
CA GLU A 36 -1.30 0.65 -5.76
C GLU A 36 -0.65 -0.07 -4.59
N LEU A 37 -0.70 0.50 -3.38
CA LEU A 37 -0.19 -0.17 -2.18
C LEU A 37 -1.01 -1.42 -1.85
N TYR A 38 -2.32 -1.41 -2.07
CA TYR A 38 -3.13 -2.63 -1.94
C TYR A 38 -2.73 -3.70 -2.97
N SER A 39 -2.39 -3.33 -4.20
CA SER A 39 -1.88 -4.29 -5.19
C SER A 39 -0.57 -4.93 -4.74
N GLN A 40 0.32 -4.19 -4.06
CA GLN A 40 1.52 -4.78 -3.46
C GLN A 40 1.18 -5.73 -2.31
N PHE A 41 0.12 -5.45 -1.54
CA PHE A 41 -0.36 -6.34 -0.49
C PHE A 41 -0.90 -7.66 -1.06
N GLU A 42 -1.64 -7.61 -2.17
CA GLU A 42 -2.18 -8.82 -2.82
C GLU A 42 -1.07 -9.75 -3.37
N LYS A 43 0.09 -9.20 -3.71
CA LYS A 43 1.25 -10.01 -4.17
C LYS A 43 1.96 -10.76 -3.05
N LEU A 44 1.65 -10.46 -1.77
CA LEU A 44 2.21 -11.18 -0.64
C LEU A 44 1.55 -12.55 -0.51
N SER A 45 2.31 -13.55 -0.05
CA SER A 45 1.74 -14.84 0.35
C SER A 45 0.73 -14.65 1.48
N ASP A 46 -0.24 -15.56 1.61
CA ASP A 46 -1.27 -15.49 2.66
C ASP A 46 -0.68 -15.34 4.06
N LYS A 47 0.40 -16.08 4.35
CA LYS A 47 1.13 -16.00 5.63
C LYS A 47 1.77 -14.62 5.86
N GLN A 48 2.28 -13.98 4.81
CA GLN A 48 2.80 -12.61 4.90
C GLN A 48 1.68 -11.60 5.08
N GLN A 49 0.55 -11.76 4.37
CA GLN A 49 -0.62 -10.91 4.53
C GLN A 49 -1.16 -10.96 5.96
N GLU A 50 -1.31 -12.14 6.54
CA GLU A 50 -1.80 -12.33 7.92
C GLU A 50 -0.91 -11.65 8.96
N LYS A 51 0.41 -11.76 8.79
CA LYS A 51 1.38 -11.09 9.67
C LYS A 51 1.34 -9.56 9.52
N LEU A 52 1.23 -9.08 8.29
CA LEU A 52 1.39 -7.66 7.99
C LEU A 52 0.11 -6.85 8.21
N ILE A 53 -1.08 -7.42 7.95
CA ILE A 53 -2.34 -6.67 7.89
C ILE A 53 -2.64 -5.88 9.17
N PHE A 54 -2.30 -6.40 10.34
CA PHE A 54 -2.49 -5.69 11.61
C PHE A 54 -1.24 -5.00 12.15
N SER A 55 -0.08 -5.18 11.49
CA SER A 55 1.18 -4.53 11.88
C SER A 55 1.10 -3.00 11.74
N GLU A 56 1.82 -2.29 12.60
CA GLU A 56 2.06 -0.84 12.48
C GLU A 56 2.83 -0.52 11.19
N ASP A 57 3.69 -1.45 10.76
CA ASP A 57 4.57 -1.29 9.59
C ASP A 57 3.87 -1.53 8.25
N LEU A 58 2.56 -1.86 8.24
CA LEU A 58 1.82 -2.18 7.02
C LEU A 58 2.06 -1.16 5.90
N VAL A 59 1.98 0.14 6.21
CA VAL A 59 2.05 1.17 5.16
C VAL A 59 3.48 1.34 4.65
N ILE A 60 4.48 1.29 5.53
CA ILE A 60 5.88 1.47 5.13
C ILE A 60 6.41 0.27 4.34
N GLU A 61 6.03 -0.95 4.71
CA GLU A 61 6.39 -2.16 3.97
C GLU A 61 5.78 -2.18 2.56
N LEU A 62 4.51 -1.79 2.43
CA LEU A 62 3.88 -1.70 1.11
C LEU A 62 4.48 -0.58 0.26
N TRP A 63 4.82 0.55 0.89
CA TRP A 63 5.49 1.66 0.22
C TRP A 63 6.86 1.25 -0.33
N ASN A 64 7.70 0.60 0.48
CA ASN A 64 9.02 0.13 0.06
C ASN A 64 8.91 -0.81 -1.16
N LYS A 65 7.97 -1.76 -1.13
CA LYS A 65 7.71 -2.66 -2.28
C LYS A 65 7.25 -1.93 -3.53
N HIS A 66 6.43 -0.89 -3.37
CA HIS A 66 6.01 -0.06 -4.49
C HIS A 66 7.19 0.71 -5.09
N MET A 67 8.05 1.30 -4.26
CA MET A 67 9.25 2.00 -4.70
C MET A 67 10.26 1.07 -5.36
N ASP A 68 10.48 -0.13 -4.82
CA ASP A 68 11.36 -1.14 -5.42
C ASP A 68 10.89 -1.47 -6.84
N LYS A 69 9.58 -1.71 -7.01
CA LYS A 69 8.98 -1.95 -8.33
C LYS A 69 9.20 -0.77 -9.28
N MET A 70 8.92 0.45 -8.84
CA MET A 70 9.10 1.65 -9.66
C MET A 70 10.56 1.84 -10.08
N ASN A 71 11.50 1.59 -9.16
CA ASN A 71 12.92 1.72 -9.44
C ASN A 71 13.39 0.67 -10.46
N THR A 72 12.91 -0.57 -10.36
CA THR A 72 13.20 -1.62 -11.36
C THR A 72 12.62 -1.24 -12.72
N GLU A 73 11.36 -0.82 -12.80
CA GLU A 73 10.72 -0.44 -14.06
C GLU A 73 11.44 0.75 -14.72
N LEU A 74 11.86 1.75 -13.94
CA LEU A 74 12.63 2.88 -14.44
C LEU A 74 14.01 2.46 -15.00
N LEU A 75 14.68 1.51 -14.36
CA LEU A 75 15.98 1.01 -14.81
C LEU A 75 15.89 0.16 -16.07
N GLU A 76 14.75 -0.49 -16.33
CA GLU A 76 14.49 -1.26 -17.55
C GLU A 76 14.17 -0.36 -18.77
N GLU A 77 13.86 0.92 -18.56
CA GLU A 77 13.58 1.91 -19.60
C GLU A 77 14.82 2.67 -20.11
N ILE A 78 16.01 2.48 -19.51
CA ILE A 78 17.29 3.13 -19.87
C ILE A 78 18.18 2.17 -20.66
#